data_AF-A0A7S2K2Q1-F1
#
_entry.id   AF-A0A7S2K2Q1-F1
#
_cell.length_a   1.000
_cell.length_b   1.000
_cell.length_c   1.000
_cell.angle_alpha   90.00
_cell.angle_beta   90.00
_cell.angle_gamma   90.00
#
_symmetry.space_group_name_H-M   'P 1'
#
loop_
_entity.id
_entity.type
_entity.pdbx_description
1 polymer ?
#
loop_
_entity_poly.entity_id
_entity_poly.type
_entity_poly.pdbx_seq_one_letter_code
_entity_poly.pdbx_strand_id
1 'polypeptide(L)'
;EGGADGGPPLGMQVKIDVMLALARQLEVRATQDWETKAFWLEELWFAFDVNDHSVSATAEEFCKQLSQALERSPFAKGDGEAPGQLRHLRKSAAQSARHFRREAR
;
A
#
# COMPACT_ATOMS: atom_id res chain seq x y z
N GLU A 1 -22.93 -28.95 -7.94
CA GLU A 1 -22.11 -27.90 -8.59
C GLU A 1 -22.56 -26.56 -8.02
N GLY A 2 -21.84 -26.06 -7.01
CA GLY A 2 -22.15 -24.79 -6.36
C GLY A 2 -21.28 -23.71 -6.96
N GLY A 3 -21.89 -22.77 -7.68
CA GLY A 3 -21.22 -21.60 -8.21
C GLY A 3 -20.64 -20.79 -7.05
N ALA A 4 -19.32 -20.76 -6.96
CA ALA A 4 -18.64 -19.82 -6.09
C ALA A 4 -18.98 -18.41 -6.62
N ASP A 5 -19.64 -17.62 -5.78
CA ASP A 5 -19.74 -16.18 -5.97
C ASP A 5 -18.36 -15.64 -6.35
N GLY A 6 -18.24 -15.19 -7.60
CA GLY A 6 -16.97 -14.76 -8.22
C GLY A 6 -16.50 -13.41 -7.70
N GLY A 7 -16.52 -13.22 -6.39
CA GLY A 7 -15.88 -12.08 -5.73
C GLY A 7 -14.36 -12.19 -5.84
N PRO A 8 -13.64 -11.05 -5.83
CA PRO A 8 -12.19 -11.09 -5.73
C PRO A 8 -11.75 -11.90 -4.50
N PRO A 9 -10.67 -12.69 -4.60
CA PRO A 9 -10.26 -13.62 -3.55
C PRO A 9 -9.89 -12.95 -2.22
N LEU A 10 -9.65 -11.63 -2.24
CA LEU A 10 -9.42 -10.78 -1.08
C LEU A 10 -10.28 -9.51 -1.17
N GLY A 11 -11.05 -9.22 -0.12
CA GLY A 11 -11.78 -7.95 0.01
C GLY A 11 -10.83 -6.75 0.17
N MET A 12 -11.30 -5.55 -0.20
CA MET A 12 -10.45 -4.36 -0.24
C MET A 12 -9.86 -3.98 1.13
N GLN A 13 -10.65 -4.11 2.20
CA GLN A 13 -10.17 -3.86 3.56
C GLN A 13 -8.98 -4.77 3.91
N VAL A 14 -9.03 -6.05 3.54
CA VAL A 14 -7.93 -6.99 3.79
C VAL A 14 -6.68 -6.58 3.00
N LYS A 15 -6.83 -6.10 1.75
CA LYS A 15 -5.70 -5.60 0.96
C LYS A 15 -5.04 -4.39 1.65
N ILE A 16 -5.83 -3.45 2.17
CA ILE A 16 -5.34 -2.30 2.95
C ILE A 16 -4.53 -2.76 4.16
N ASP A 17 -5.08 -3.69 4.95
CA ASP A 17 -4.44 -4.17 6.17
C ASP A 17 -3.12 -4.89 5.86
N VAL A 18 -3.10 -5.71 4.80
CA VAL A 18 -1.89 -6.38 4.31
C VAL A 18 -0.86 -5.36 3.83
N MET A 19 -1.26 -4.33 3.07
CA MET A 19 -0.34 -3.29 2.62
C MET A 19 0.32 -2.56 3.80
N LEU A 20 -0.45 -2.20 4.84
CA LEU A 20 0.11 -1.57 6.04
C LEU A 20 1.02 -2.52 6.81
N ALA A 21 0.66 -3.80 6.93
CA ALA A 21 1.49 -4.80 7.59
C ALA A 21 2.83 -5.00 6.86
N LEU A 22 2.82 -5.10 5.53
CA LEU A 22 4.02 -5.19 4.70
C LEU A 22 4.89 -3.94 4.83
N ALA A 23 4.29 -2.75 4.75
CA ALA A 23 5.03 -1.49 4.88
C ALA A 23 5.69 -1.35 6.27
N ARG A 24 5.01 -1.77 7.34
CA ARG A 24 5.57 -1.79 8.71
C ARG A 24 6.71 -2.80 8.85
N GLN A 25 6.59 -3.98 8.25
CA GLN A 25 7.69 -4.96 8.23
C GLN A 25 8.92 -4.39 7.53
N LEU A 26 8.72 -3.61 6.45
CA LEU A 26 9.80 -2.91 5.75
C LEU A 26 10.43 -1.77 6.57
N GLU A 27 9.84 -1.33 7.69
CA GLU A 27 10.49 -0.40 8.63
C GLU A 27 11.65 -1.06 9.39
N VAL A 28 11.60 -2.39 9.57
CA VAL A 28 12.63 -3.14 10.29
C VAL A 28 13.78 -3.50 9.35
N ARG A 29 14.98 -2.98 9.61
CA ARG A 29 16.16 -3.19 8.75
C ARG A 29 16.59 -4.66 8.62
N ALA A 30 16.25 -5.50 9.59
CA ALA A 30 16.56 -6.94 9.61
C ALA A 30 15.56 -7.80 8.83
N THR A 31 14.62 -7.18 8.13
CA THR A 31 13.60 -7.90 7.38
C THR A 31 14.22 -8.70 6.23
N GLN A 32 14.21 -10.02 6.39
CA GLN A 32 14.43 -10.96 5.29
C GLN A 32 13.30 -10.79 4.25
N ASP A 33 13.63 -11.00 2.98
CA ASP A 33 12.71 -10.93 1.83
C ASP A 33 12.08 -9.55 1.58
N TRP A 34 12.84 -8.48 1.77
CA TRP A 34 12.37 -7.11 1.51
C TRP A 34 11.87 -6.93 0.06
N GLU A 35 12.49 -7.61 -0.92
CA GLU A 35 12.10 -7.58 -2.34
C GLU A 35 10.71 -8.18 -2.55
N THR A 36 10.46 -9.37 -2.01
CA THR A 36 9.15 -10.03 -2.10
C THR A 36 8.06 -9.20 -1.44
N LYS A 37 8.37 -8.55 -0.31
CA LYS A 37 7.44 -7.65 0.38
C LYS A 37 7.16 -6.39 -0.43
N ALA A 38 8.19 -5.80 -1.05
CA ALA A 38 8.04 -4.66 -1.94
C ALA A 38 7.19 -5.00 -3.16
N PHE A 39 7.44 -6.15 -3.78
CA PHE A 39 6.65 -6.68 -4.90
C PHE A 39 5.17 -6.82 -4.53
N TRP A 40 4.84 -7.54 -3.46
CA TRP A 40 3.44 -7.71 -3.04
C TRP A 40 2.78 -6.40 -2.66
N LEU A 41 3.53 -5.47 -2.07
CA LEU A 41 3.01 -4.15 -1.73
C LEU A 41 2.64 -3.35 -2.99
N GLU A 42 3.44 -3.45 -4.07
CA GLU A 42 3.12 -2.81 -5.35
C GLU A 42 1.93 -3.48 -6.05
N GLU A 43 1.87 -4.81 -6.08
CA GLU A 43 0.74 -5.55 -6.67
C GLU A 43 -0.59 -5.20 -5.97
N LEU A 44 -0.57 -5.14 -4.63
CA LEU A 44 -1.75 -4.75 -3.84
C LEU A 44 -2.12 -3.28 -4.05
N TRP A 45 -1.14 -2.40 -4.21
CA TRP A 45 -1.38 -1.00 -4.53
C TRP A 45 -1.97 -0.82 -5.93
N PHE A 46 -1.52 -1.60 -6.90
CA PHE A 46 -2.10 -1.61 -8.24
C PHE A 46 -3.55 -2.13 -8.23
N ALA A 47 -3.84 -3.11 -7.37
CA ALA A 47 -5.17 -3.67 -7.19
C ALA A 47 -6.05 -2.89 -6.19
N PHE A 48 -5.58 -1.73 -5.69
CA PHE A 48 -6.32 -0.87 -4.78
C PHE A 48 -7.31 0.00 -5.56
N ASP A 49 -8.60 -0.22 -5.32
CA ASP A 49 -9.67 0.64 -5.83
C ASP A 49 -10.15 1.53 -4.70
N VAL A 50 -9.96 2.84 -4.89
CA VAL A 50 -10.38 3.83 -3.90
C VAL A 50 -11.87 4.16 -3.95
N ASN A 51 -12.54 3.85 -5.05
CA ASN A 51 -13.98 4.04 -5.16
C ASN A 51 -14.77 2.90 -4.49
N ASP A 52 -14.08 1.88 -4.00
CA ASP A 52 -14.70 0.80 -3.23
C ASP A 52 -15.32 1.37 -1.95
N HIS A 53 -16.64 1.22 -1.85
CA HIS A 53 -17.44 1.75 -0.74
C HIS A 53 -17.01 1.22 0.64
N SER A 54 -16.34 0.07 0.71
CA SER A 54 -15.87 -0.49 1.97
C SER A 54 -14.70 0.27 2.57
N VAL A 55 -13.95 1.03 1.76
CA VAL A 55 -12.70 1.69 2.19
C VAL A 55 -12.63 3.18 1.86
N SER A 56 -13.56 3.71 1.06
CA SER A 56 -13.54 5.11 0.61
C SER A 56 -13.47 6.11 1.76
N ALA A 57 -14.16 5.83 2.89
CA ALA A 57 -14.12 6.67 4.09
C ALA A 57 -12.75 6.69 4.80
N THR A 58 -11.95 5.63 4.63
CA THR A 58 -10.65 5.46 5.29
C THR A 58 -9.46 5.60 4.35
N ALA A 59 -9.72 5.74 3.04
CA ALA A 59 -8.69 5.71 1.99
C ALA A 59 -7.66 6.83 2.13
N GLU A 60 -8.08 8.06 2.47
CA GLU A 60 -7.15 9.18 2.70
C GLU A 60 -6.16 8.86 3.82
N GLU A 61 -6.68 8.38 4.96
CA GLU A 61 -5.88 8.08 6.14
C GLU A 61 -4.96 6.88 5.90
N PHE A 62 -5.46 5.84 5.21
CA PHE A 62 -4.65 4.72 4.74
C PHE A 62 -3.47 5.19 3.90
N CYS A 63 -3.70 6.02 2.87
CA CYS A 63 -2.63 6.50 2.00
C CYS A 63 -1.57 7.32 2.77
N LYS A 64 -2.00 8.11 3.78
CA LYS A 64 -1.05 8.81 4.68
C LYS A 64 -0.20 7.83 5.47
N GLN A 65 -0.82 6.87 6.15
CA GLN A 65 -0.11 5.88 6.96
C GLN A 65 0.86 5.05 6.12
N LEU A 66 0.44 4.63 4.93
CA LEU A 66 1.30 3.90 4.00
C LEU A 66 2.51 4.74 3.57
N SER A 67 2.30 6.01 3.21
CA SER A 67 3.40 6.90 2.82
C SER A 67 4.40 7.14 3.96
N GLN A 68 3.91 7.29 5.19
CA GLN A 68 4.74 7.47 6.39
C GLN A 68 5.54 6.21 6.72
N ALA A 69 4.92 5.04 6.63
CA ALA A 69 5.59 3.76 6.85
C ALA A 69 6.73 3.56 5.84
N LEU A 70 6.46 3.82 4.56
CA LEU A 70 7.46 3.75 3.49
C LEU A 70 8.57 4.79 3.65
N GLU A 71 8.27 5.98 4.17
CA GLU A 71 9.29 6.98 4.49
C GLU A 71 10.22 6.54 5.62
N ARG A 72 9.72 5.78 6.59
CA ARG A 72 10.53 5.24 7.70
C ARG A 72 11.37 4.04 7.27
N SER A 73 11.00 3.36 6.20
CA SER A 73 11.74 2.20 5.69
C SER A 73 13.17 2.56 5.26
N PRO A 74 14.20 1.83 5.74
CA PRO A 74 15.57 2.00 5.25
C PRO A 74 15.71 1.66 3.77
N PHE A 75 14.83 0.80 3.24
CA PHE A 75 14.84 0.37 1.84
C PHE A 75 14.34 1.46 0.87
N ALA A 76 13.58 2.44 1.35
CA ALA A 76 13.13 3.57 0.53
C ALA A 76 14.15 4.73 0.44
N LYS A 77 15.13 4.79 1.36
CA LYS A 77 16.05 5.93 1.51
C LYS A 77 17.26 5.89 0.58
N GLY A 78 17.65 4.70 0.12
CA GLY A 78 18.58 4.49 -0.98
C GLY A 78 20.05 4.59 -0.61
N ASP A 79 20.64 3.42 -0.38
CA ASP A 79 22.09 3.15 -0.47
C ASP A 79 22.36 1.82 -1.26
N GLY A 80 21.38 1.29 -2.02
CA GLY A 80 21.50 0.06 -2.83
C GLY A 80 20.26 -0.14 -3.73
N GLU A 81 20.25 -1.15 -4.62
CA GLU A 81 19.26 -1.47 -5.72
C GLU A 81 17.76 -1.51 -5.36
N ALA A 82 17.43 -1.39 -4.07
CA ALA A 82 16.08 -1.26 -3.55
C ALA A 82 15.29 0.06 -3.75
N PRO A 83 15.80 1.21 -4.27
CA PRO A 83 15.24 2.51 -3.90
C PRO A 83 14.25 3.07 -4.94
N GLY A 84 14.01 2.38 -6.06
CA GLY A 84 13.12 2.87 -7.12
C GLY A 84 11.66 2.63 -6.79
N GLN A 85 11.31 1.37 -6.57
CA GLN A 85 9.93 0.89 -6.44
C GLN A 85 9.24 1.45 -5.19
N LEU A 86 9.82 1.26 -4.00
CA LEU A 86 9.25 1.77 -2.74
C LEU A 86 9.19 3.30 -2.69
N ARG A 87 10.14 3.99 -3.35
CA ARG A 87 10.13 5.45 -3.45
C ARG A 87 9.03 5.94 -4.38
N HIS A 88 8.80 5.26 -5.50
CA HIS A 88 7.70 5.57 -6.41
C HIS A 88 6.36 5.36 -5.70
N LEU A 89 6.19 4.21 -5.05
CA LEU A 89 5.00 3.88 -4.28
C LEU A 89 4.72 4.91 -3.18
N ARG A 90 5.75 5.31 -2.41
CA ARG A 90 5.62 6.37 -1.39
C ARG A 90 5.10 7.68 -2.00
N LYS A 91 5.67 8.09 -3.14
CA LYS A 91 5.24 9.32 -3.83
C LYS A 91 3.79 9.19 -4.32
N SER A 92 3.43 8.06 -4.90
CA SER A 92 2.06 7.76 -5.35
C SER A 92 1.07 7.83 -4.18
N ALA A 93 1.34 7.13 -3.07
CA ALA A 93 0.49 7.16 -1.88
C ALA A 93 0.33 8.58 -1.29
N ALA A 94 1.42 9.34 -1.22
CA ALA A 94 1.38 10.73 -0.75
C ALA A 94 0.58 11.65 -1.69
N GLN A 95 0.62 11.41 -3.00
CA GLN A 95 -0.19 12.12 -3.98
C GLN A 95 -1.68 11.76 -3.84
N SER A 96 -2.01 10.46 -3.76
CA SER A 96 -3.38 9.99 -3.58
C SER A 96 -4.02 10.59 -2.33
N ALA A 97 -3.31 10.60 -1.19
CA ALA A 97 -3.78 11.26 0.03
C ALA A 97 -4.13 12.76 -0.16
N ARG A 98 -3.42 13.47 -1.04
CA ARG A 98 -3.71 14.88 -1.36
C ARG A 98 -4.91 15.02 -2.28
N HIS A 99 -5.14 14.06 -3.18
CA HIS A 99 -6.28 14.05 -4.10
C HIS A 99 -7.60 13.82 -3.35
N PHE A 100 -7.66 12.87 -2.41
CA PHE A 100 -8.87 12.63 -1.60
C PHE A 100 -9.30 13.87 -0.80
N ARG A 101 -8.33 14.63 -0.31
CA ARG A 101 -8.58 15.89 0.40
C ARG A 101 -9.24 16.98 -0.45
N ARG A 102 -9.12 16.89 -1.78
CA ARG A 102 -9.68 17.86 -2.72
C ARG A 102 -11.07 17.47 -3.21
N GLU A 103 -11.36 16.17 -3.33
CA GLU A 103 -12.68 15.67 -3.76
C GLU A 103 -13.72 15.67 -2.63
N ALA A 104 -13.30 15.71 -1.36
CA ALA A 104 -14.18 15.82 -0.20
C ALA A 104 -14.64 17.27 0.12
N ARG A 105 -14.38 18.25 -0.75
CA ARG A 105 -14.78 19.66 -0.62
C ARG A 105 -15.75 20.05 -1.72
#